data_AF-A0A3L7UBA4-F1
#
_entry.id   AF-A0A3L7UBA4-F1
#
_cell.length_a   1.000
_cell.length_b   1.000
_cell.length_c   1.000
_cell.angle_alpha   90.00
_cell.angle_beta   90.00
_cell.angle_gamma   90.00
#
_symmetry.space_group_name_H-M   'P 1'
#
loop_
_entity.id
_entity.type
_entity.pdbx_description
1 polymer ?
#
loop_
_entity_poly.entity_id
_entity_poly.type
_entity_poly.pdbx_seq_one_letter_code
_entity_poly.pdbx_strand_id
1 'polypeptide(L)' 'MFVDYKDLDLLGKLVNRQAKILGRRKSGCTAASQHAVTSAIKRARFMALLPFVGE' A
#
# COMPACT_ATOMS: atom_id res chain seq x y z
N MET A 1 5.68 7.15 12.27
CA MET A 1 5.24 7.55 10.92
C MET A 1 3.81 7.09 10.74
N PHE A 2 2.91 8.00 10.37
CA PHE A 2 1.51 7.69 10.08
C PHE A 2 1.30 7.72 8.56
N VAL A 3 0.53 6.75 8.05
CA VAL A 3 0.10 6.67 6.65
C VAL A 3 -1.40 6.45 6.66
N ASP A 4 -2.15 7.42 6.14
CA ASP A 4 -3.61 7.32 6.07
C ASP A 4 -3.99 6.27 5.03
N TYR A 5 -4.94 5.40 5.38
CA TYR A 5 -5.47 4.40 4.45
C TYR A 5 -6.40 5.03 3.39
N LYS A 6 -6.80 6.29 3.58
CA LYS A 6 -7.62 7.06 2.64
C LYS A 6 -6.81 7.81 1.57
N ASP A 7 -5.49 7.87 1.70
CA ASP A 7 -4.61 8.48 0.69
C ASP A 7 -4.34 7.50 -0.46
N LEU A 8 -5.33 7.34 -1.35
CA LEU A 8 -5.29 6.33 -2.41
C LEU A 8 -4.22 6.62 -3.46
N ASP A 9 -3.87 7.89 -3.68
CA ASP A 9 -2.82 8.29 -4.61
C ASP A 9 -1.45 7.83 -4.15
N LEU A 10 -1.16 7.96 -2.85
CA LEU A 10 0.05 7.43 -2.25
C LEU A 10 0.07 5.90 -2.27
N LEU A 11 -1.01 5.26 -1.83
CA LEU A 11 -1.06 3.80 -1.70
C LEU A 11 -1.08 3.09 -3.06
N GLY A 12 -1.71 3.69 -4.06
CA GLY A 12 -1.74 3.19 -5.44
C GLY A 12 -0.36 3.09 -6.07
N LYS A 13 0.53 4.04 -5.79
CA LYS A 13 1.94 4.01 -6.23
C LYS A 13 2.76 2.91 -5.57
N LEU A 14 2.29 2.37 -4.44
CA LEU A 14 2.98 1.37 -3.62
C LEU A 14 2.43 -0.06 -3.83
N VAL A 15 1.54 -0.24 -4.80
CA VAL A 15 1.10 -1.54 -5.31
C VAL A 15 1.49 -1.68 -6.78
N ASN A 16 1.67 -2.92 -7.24
CA ASN A 16 1.86 -3.20 -8.66
C ASN A 16 0.51 -3.36 -9.39
N ARG A 17 0.56 -3.58 -10.71
CA ARG A 17 -0.63 -3.80 -11.55
C ARG A 17 -1.53 -4.95 -11.04
N GLN A 18 -0.94 -6.02 -10.52
CA GLN A 18 -1.66 -7.17 -9.95
C GLN A 18 -2.19 -6.90 -8.53
N ALA A 19 -2.19 -5.64 -8.08
CA ALA A 19 -2.54 -5.23 -6.73
C ALA A 19 -1.72 -5.94 -5.63
N LYS A 20 -0.47 -6.32 -5.89
CA LYS A 20 0.46 -6.81 -4.86
C LYS A 20 1.26 -5.64 -4.29
N ILE A 21 1.51 -5.65 -2.99
CA ILE A 21 2.29 -4.60 -2.31
C ILE A 21 3.73 -4.65 -2.82
N LEU A 22 4.27 -3.50 -3.24
CA LEU A 22 5.66 -3.40 -3.66
C LEU A 22 6.59 -3.65 -2.46
N GLY A 23 7.59 -4.49 -2.68
CA GLY A 23 8.62 -4.76 -1.69
C GLY A 23 9.57 -3.56 -1.53
N ARG A 24 10.20 -3.49 -0.36
CA ARG A 24 11.06 -2.37 0.06
C ARG A 24 12.17 -1.99 -0.92
N ARG A 25 12.75 -2.99 -1.61
CA ARG A 25 13.81 -2.75 -2.63
C ARG A 25 13.30 -1.95 -3.84
N LYS A 26 12.02 -2.10 -4.20
CA LYS A 26 11.42 -1.37 -5.32
C LYS A 26 10.82 -0.03 -4.89
N SER A 27 10.22 0.03 -3.70
CA SER A 27 9.61 1.26 -3.18
C SER A 27 10.60 2.25 -2.58
N GLY A 28 11.81 1.81 -2.21
CA GLY A 28 12.80 2.64 -1.53
C GLY A 28 12.43 2.98 -0.08
N CYS A 29 11.36 2.39 0.46
CA CYS A 29 10.91 2.64 1.82
C CYS A 29 11.95 2.21 2.87
N THR A 30 11.97 2.88 4.02
CA THR A 30 12.59 2.35 5.24
C THR A 30 11.75 1.20 5.81
N ALA A 31 12.29 0.43 6.76
CA ALA A 31 11.51 -0.62 7.43
C ALA A 31 10.24 -0.05 8.10
N ALA A 32 10.39 1.05 8.85
CA ALA A 32 9.27 1.69 9.56
C ALA A 32 8.18 2.19 8.60
N SER A 33 8.55 2.84 7.49
CA SER A 33 7.58 3.30 6.49
C SER A 33 6.90 2.14 5.78
N GLN A 34 7.63 1.07 5.43
CA GLN A 34 7.05 -0.12 4.81
C GLN A 34 5.99 -0.78 5.72
N HIS A 35 6.23 -0.85 7.03
CA HIS A 35 5.23 -1.35 7.99
C HIS A 35 3.98 -0.47 8.03
N ALA A 36 4.16 0.86 8.08
CA ALA A 36 3.04 1.80 8.09
C ALA A 36 2.19 1.71 6.81
N VAL A 37 2.84 1.69 5.64
CA VAL A 37 2.21 1.53 4.32
C VAL A 37 1.46 0.19 4.24
N THR A 38 2.08 -0.91 4.66
CA THR A 38 1.47 -2.24 4.59
C THR A 38 0.17 -2.31 5.40
N SER A 39 0.17 -1.74 6.62
CA SER A 39 -1.03 -1.65 7.44
C SER A 39 -2.11 -0.76 6.83
N ALA A 40 -1.72 0.37 6.22
CA ALA A 40 -2.64 1.26 5.52
C ALA A 40 -3.29 0.59 4.30
N ILE A 41 -2.51 -0.09 3.45
CA ILE A 41 -3.03 -0.82 2.27
C ILE A 41 -4.01 -1.91 2.71
N LYS A 42 -3.70 -2.67 3.76
CA LYS A 42 -4.62 -3.72 4.27
C LYS A 42 -5.95 -3.14 4.74
N ARG A 43 -5.94 -1.99 5.44
CA ARG A 43 -7.17 -1.29 5.84
C ARG A 43 -7.94 -0.75 4.64
N ALA A 44 -7.27 -0.14 3.67
CA ALA A 44 -7.89 0.36 2.45
C ALA A 44 -8.60 -0.76 1.68
N ARG A 45 -7.97 -1.95 1.57
CA ARG A 45 -8.58 -3.13 0.95
C ARG A 45 -9.81 -3.64 1.68
N PHE A 46 -9.75 -3.71 3.01
CA PHE A 46 -10.90 -4.12 3.82
C PHE A 46 -12.10 -3.16 3.62
N MET A 47 -11.83 -1.87 3.41
CA MET A 47 -12.84 -0.84 3.13
C MET A 47 -13.23 -0.75 1.65
N ALA A 48 -12.81 -1.70 0.81
CA ALA A 48 -13.04 -1.71 -0.64
C ALA A 48 -12.50 -0.47 -1.40
N LEU A 49 -11.56 0.27 -0.82
CA LEU A 49 -10.91 1.43 -1.48
C LEU A 49 -9.76 1.01 -2.40
N LEU A 50 -9.19 -0.18 -2.17
CA LEU A 50 -8.18 -0.79 -3.03
C LEU A 50 -8.53 -2.26 -3.30
N PRO A 51 -8.20 -2.80 -4.49
CA PRO A 51 -8.47 -4.19 -4.79
C PRO A 51 -7.49 -5.14 -4.06
N PHE A 52 -7.97 -6.37 -3.80
CA PHE A 52 -7.12 -7.48 -3.36
C PHE A 52 -6.36 -8.12 -4.52
N VAL A 53 -6.96 -8.12 -5.72
CA VAL A 53 -6.42 -8.70 -6.96
C VAL A 53 -6.65 -7.68 -8.07
N GLY A 54 -5.58 -7.31 -8.78
CA GLY A 54 -5.66 -6.52 -10.00
C GLY A 54 -5.65 -7.41 -11.24
N GLU A 55 -5.89 -6.83 -12.41
CA GLU A 55 -5.82 -7.55 -13.70
C GLU A 55 -4.41 -8.06 -14.06
#